data_AF-A0AAU9HBH6-F1
#
_entry.id   AF-A0AAU9HBH6-F1
#
_cell.length_a   1.000
_cell.length_b   1.000
_cell.length_c   1.000
_cell.angle_alpha   90.00
_cell.angle_beta   90.00
_cell.angle_gamma   90.00
#
_symmetry.space_group_name_H-M   'P 1'
#
loop_
_entity.id
_entity.type
_entity.pdbx_description
1 polymer ?
#
loop_
_entity_poly.entity_id
_entity_poly.type
_entity_poly.pdbx_seq_one_letter_code
_entity_poly.pdbx_strand_id
1 'polypeptide(L)'
;MVSDNGLEVLVHIGLDTVSLEGKPFEVKVTEGQTVAAGDLLVEADLAAIREAGRETSTVVVFTNTDAIKSVKVEHTGKLAANAPVAKVEL
;
A
#
# COMPACT_ATOMS: atom_id res chain seq x y z
N MET A 1 1.74 8.45 -1.89
CA MET A 1 1.67 9.13 -0.58
C MET A 1 3.03 9.69 -0.26
N VAL A 2 3.12 10.83 0.43
CA VAL A 2 4.40 11.43 0.85
C VAL A 2 4.35 11.63 2.36
N SER A 3 5.33 11.10 3.08
CA SER A 3 5.46 11.32 4.53
C SER A 3 6.05 12.70 4.83
N ASP A 4 5.86 13.23 6.04
CA ASP A 4 6.45 14.52 6.49
C ASP A 4 7.98 14.59 6.31
N ASN A 5 8.67 13.46 6.40
CA ASN A 5 10.11 13.38 6.18
C ASN A 5 10.52 13.36 4.69
N GLY A 6 9.56 13.41 3.76
CA GLY A 6 9.81 13.40 2.32
C GLY A 6 9.90 12.01 1.67
N LEU A 7 9.62 10.93 2.40
CA LEU A 7 9.55 9.58 1.81
C LEU A 7 8.31 9.44 0.93
N GLU A 8 8.49 8.98 -0.30
CA GLU A 8 7.39 8.72 -1.22
C GLU A 8 7.07 7.23 -1.27
N VAL A 9 5.82 6.89 -0.97
CA VAL A 9 5.31 5.52 -0.92
C VAL A 9 4.16 5.36 -1.90
N LEU A 10 4.27 4.37 -2.77
CA LEU A 10 3.21 3.90 -3.67
C LEU A 10 2.70 2.55 -3.18
N VAL A 11 1.40 2.44 -2.97
CA VAL A 11 0.72 1.18 -2.63
C VAL A 11 -0.11 0.76 -3.83
N HIS A 12 0.18 -0.42 -4.37
CA HIS A 12 -0.53 -1.02 -5.49
C HIS A 12 -1.30 -2.25 -5.00
N ILE A 13 -2.64 -2.16 -4.98
CA ILE A 13 -3.50 -3.18 -4.38
C ILE A 13 -3.98 -4.18 -5.46
N GLY A 14 -3.53 -5.42 -5.33
CA GLY A 14 -3.77 -6.48 -6.30
C GLY A 14 -2.88 -6.36 -7.54
N LEU A 15 -2.82 -7.43 -8.34
CA LEU A 15 -2.13 -7.42 -9.63
C LEU A 15 -3.15 -7.53 -10.76
N ASP A 16 -2.98 -6.68 -11.78
CA ASP A 16 -3.87 -6.58 -12.95
C ASP A 16 -5.35 -6.27 -12.59
N THR A 17 -5.57 -5.58 -11.48
CA THR A 17 -6.91 -5.21 -10.99
C THR A 17 -7.51 -4.01 -11.71
N VAL A 18 -6.75 -3.34 -12.58
CA VAL A 18 -7.22 -2.22 -13.42
C VAL A 18 -8.41 -2.63 -14.30
N SER A 19 -8.45 -3.88 -14.78
CA SER A 19 -9.57 -4.41 -15.56
C SER A 19 -10.88 -4.52 -14.78
N LEU A 20 -10.85 -4.39 -13.45
CA LEU A 20 -12.04 -4.39 -12.60
C LEU A 20 -12.68 -2.99 -12.50
N GLU A 21 -12.11 -1.99 -13.18
CA GLU A 21 -12.67 -0.64 -13.31
C GLU A 21 -12.96 0.02 -11.96
N GLY A 22 -12.20 -0.32 -10.92
CA GLY A 22 -12.40 0.18 -9.56
C GLY A 22 -13.61 -0.42 -8.82
N LYS A 23 -14.42 -1.28 -9.44
CA LYS A 23 -15.65 -1.85 -8.83
C LYS A 23 -15.45 -2.51 -7.46
N PRO A 24 -14.38 -3.29 -7.21
CA PRO A 24 -14.16 -3.92 -5.90
C PRO A 24 -13.36 -3.04 -4.94
N PHE A 25 -13.11 -1.77 -5.26
CA PHE A 25 -12.31 -0.86 -4.43
C PHE A 25 -13.12 0.38 -4.07
N GLU A 26 -13.30 0.60 -2.77
CA GLU A 26 -13.90 1.82 -2.25
C GLU A 26 -12.83 2.67 -1.57
N VAL A 27 -12.46 3.78 -2.22
CA VAL A 27 -11.46 4.73 -1.69
C VAL A 27 -12.12 5.61 -0.63
N LYS A 28 -11.55 5.64 0.57
CA LYS A 28 -12.06 6.40 1.72
C LYS A 28 -11.34 7.73 1.96
N VAL A 29 -10.33 8.00 1.14
CA VAL A 29 -9.49 9.19 1.23
C VAL A 29 -9.52 9.98 -0.07
N THR A 30 -9.15 11.25 0.01
CA THR A 30 -9.04 12.12 -1.17
C THR A 30 -7.60 12.55 -1.42
N GLU A 31 -7.31 12.93 -2.66
CA GLU A 31 -5.99 13.45 -3.02
C GLU A 31 -5.65 14.70 -2.18
N GLY A 32 -4.41 14.77 -1.69
CA GLY A 32 -3.96 15.84 -0.78
C GLY A 32 -4.40 15.71 0.68
N GLN A 33 -5.19 14.70 1.05
CA GLN A 33 -5.57 14.48 2.44
C GLN A 33 -4.37 14.03 3.29
N THR A 34 -4.19 14.68 4.44
CA THR A 34 -3.27 14.20 5.49
C THR A 34 -3.89 13.01 6.21
N VAL A 35 -3.12 11.93 6.32
CA VAL A 35 -3.54 10.68 6.99
C VAL A 35 -2.45 10.23 7.96
N ALA A 36 -2.83 9.51 9.01
CA ALA A 36 -1.91 8.95 9.99
C ALA A 36 -1.75 7.43 9.79
N ALA A 37 -0.71 6.87 10.41
CA ALA A 37 -0.52 5.42 10.41
C ALA A 37 -1.72 4.72 11.07
N GLY A 38 -2.35 3.81 10.34
CA GLY A 38 -3.53 3.07 10.78
C GLY A 38 -4.86 3.64 10.27
N ASP A 39 -4.87 4.79 9.60
CA ASP A 39 -6.06 5.28 8.91
C ASP A 39 -6.50 4.34 7.77
N LEU A 40 -7.82 4.23 7.60
CA LEU A 40 -8.40 3.45 6.53
C LEU A 40 -8.33 4.24 5.21
N LEU A 41 -7.55 3.73 4.26
CA LEU A 41 -7.35 4.38 2.97
C LEU A 41 -8.33 3.87 1.91
N VAL A 42 -8.44 2.55 1.80
CA VAL A 42 -9.23 1.85 0.78
C VAL A 42 -9.82 0.58 1.38
N GLU A 43 -11.09 0.33 1.11
CA GLU A 43 -11.72 -0.97 1.33
C GLU A 43 -11.69 -1.77 0.02
N ALA A 44 -11.17 -2.99 0.05
CA ALA A 44 -11.07 -3.85 -1.13
C ALA A 44 -11.83 -5.15 -0.91
N ASP A 45 -12.73 -5.50 -1.83
CA ASP A 45 -13.43 -6.78 -1.82
C ASP A 45 -12.51 -7.88 -2.39
N LEU A 46 -11.80 -8.55 -1.49
CA LEU A 46 -10.88 -9.63 -1.84
C LEU A 46 -11.58 -10.88 -2.37
N ALA A 47 -12.89 -11.04 -2.15
CA ALA A 47 -13.65 -12.15 -2.72
C ALA A 47 -13.92 -11.85 -4.20
N ALA A 48 -14.45 -10.68 -4.51
CA ALA A 48 -14.70 -10.23 -5.88
C ALA A 48 -13.43 -10.23 -6.74
N ILE A 49 -12.29 -9.81 -6.19
CA ILE A 49 -10.99 -9.83 -6.90
C ILE A 49 -10.57 -11.27 -7.24
N ARG A 50 -10.75 -12.22 -6.31
CA ARG A 50 -10.42 -13.63 -6.55
C ARG A 50 -11.38 -14.29 -7.54
N GLU A 51 -12.68 -13.99 -7.45
CA GLU A 51 -13.69 -14.49 -8.39
C GLU A 51 -13.42 -14.01 -9.82
N ALA A 52 -12.89 -12.80 -9.98
CA ALA A 52 -12.42 -12.30 -11.26
C ALA A 52 -11.09 -12.90 -11.75
N GLY A 53 -10.53 -13.88 -11.03
CA GLY A 53 -9.28 -14.56 -11.39
C GLY A 53 -8.03 -13.71 -11.19
N ARG A 54 -8.08 -12.71 -10.30
CA ARG A 54 -6.98 -11.76 -10.08
C ARG A 54 -6.24 -12.04 -8.77
N GLU A 55 -4.98 -11.67 -8.73
CA GLU A 55 -4.17 -11.80 -7.51
C GLU A 55 -4.48 -10.65 -6.54
N THR A 56 -4.61 -11.00 -5.26
CA THR A 56 -4.87 -10.06 -4.16
C THR A 56 -3.58 -9.58 -3.49
N SER A 57 -2.43 -9.88 -4.09
CA SER A 57 -1.12 -9.45 -3.62
C SER A 57 -1.00 -7.93 -3.72
N THR A 58 -0.70 -7.26 -2.60
CA THR A 58 -0.48 -5.82 -2.56
C THR A 58 1.01 -5.53 -2.57
N VAL A 59 1.45 -4.66 -3.48
CA VAL A 59 2.85 -4.22 -3.60
C VAL A 59 3.00 -2.86 -2.95
N VAL A 60 4.02 -2.71 -2.11
CA VAL A 60 4.42 -1.42 -1.54
C VAL A 60 5.78 -1.06 -2.12
N VAL A 61 5.87 0.11 -2.74
CA VAL A 61 7.06 0.60 -3.44
C VAL A 61 7.45 1.95 -2.88
N PHE A 62 8.75 2.16 -2.66
CA PHE A 62 9.29 3.48 -2.41
C PHE A 62 9.73 4.09 -3.73
N THR A 63 9.16 5.22 -4.12
CA THR A 63 9.36 5.79 -5.47
C THR A 63 10.55 6.73 -5.56
N ASN A 64 11.04 7.25 -4.43
CA ASN A 64 12.18 8.16 -4.36
C ASN A 64 13.42 7.52 -3.74
N THR A 65 13.96 6.52 -4.43
CA THR A 65 15.14 5.77 -3.97
C THR A 65 16.38 6.63 -3.75
N ASP A 66 16.54 7.73 -4.47
CA ASP A 66 17.66 8.66 -4.30
C ASP A 66 17.68 9.35 -2.91
N ALA A 67 16.51 9.52 -2.30
CA ALA A 67 16.37 10.08 -0.96
C ALA A 67 16.54 9.01 0.13
N ILE A 68 16.67 7.72 -0.23
CA ILE A 68 16.70 6.61 0.71
C ILE A 68 18.14 6.11 0.86
N LYS A 69 18.70 6.25 2.06
CA LYS A 69 20.03 5.70 2.40
C LYS A 69 20.01 4.20 2.58
N SER A 70 18.97 3.68 3.23
CA SER A 70 18.88 2.25 3.56
C SER A 70 17.44 1.81 3.80
N VAL A 71 17.13 0.58 3.41
CA VAL A 71 15.87 -0.10 3.72
C VAL A 71 16.21 -1.42 4.38
N LYS A 72 15.71 -1.63 5.60
CA LYS A 72 15.87 -2.88 6.33
C LYS A 72 14.51 -3.49 6.62
N VAL A 73 14.24 -4.65 6.02
CA VAL A 73 13.05 -5.45 6.33
C VAL A 73 13.26 -6.07 7.70
N GLU A 74 12.41 -5.72 8.66
CA GLU A 74 12.54 -6.21 10.05
C GLU A 74 11.68 -7.46 10.27
N HIS A 75 10.60 -7.61 9.52
CA HIS A 75 9.66 -8.71 9.68
C HIS A 75 9.23 -9.32 8.35
N THR A 76 9.21 -10.65 8.29
CA THR A 76 8.73 -11.43 7.14
C THR A 76 7.76 -12.51 7.61
N GLY A 77 6.82 -12.90 6.74
CA GLY A 77 5.83 -13.92 7.04
C GLY A 77 4.50 -13.32 7.48
N LYS A 78 3.79 -13.99 8.38
CA LYS A 78 2.46 -13.56 8.81
C LYS A 78 2.56 -12.44 9.83
N LEU A 79 2.06 -11.26 9.47
CA LEU A 79 2.00 -10.08 10.34
C LEU A 79 0.56 -9.64 10.56
N ALA A 80 0.30 -9.10 11.75
CA ALA A 80 -0.98 -8.46 12.03
C ALA A 80 -1.05 -7.09 11.33
N ALA A 81 -2.27 -6.58 11.12
CA ALA A 81 -2.46 -5.22 10.66
C ALA A 81 -1.76 -4.22 11.61
N ASN A 82 -1.20 -3.15 11.06
CA ASN A 82 -0.40 -2.13 11.76
C ASN A 82 0.94 -2.60 12.34
N ALA A 83 1.36 -3.85 12.11
CA ALA A 83 2.71 -4.26 12.47
C ALA A 83 3.75 -3.59 11.55
N PRO A 84 4.88 -3.10 12.10
CA PRO A 84 5.97 -2.58 11.28
C PRO A 84 6.53 -3.69 10.38
N VAL A 85 6.81 -3.37 9.12
CA VAL A 85 7.33 -4.31 8.10
C VAL A 85 8.79 -4.05 7.77
N ALA A 86 9.15 -2.79 7.63
CA ALA A 86 10.49 -2.35 7.27
C ALA A 86 10.80 -1.01 7.94
N LYS A 87 12.08 -0.78 8.18
CA LYS A 87 12.62 0.50 8.60
C LYS A 87 13.34 1.13 7.41
N VAL A 88 13.01 2.40 7.14
CA VAL A 88 13.62 3.19 6.06
C VAL A 88 14.42 4.32 6.69
N GLU A 89 15.66 4.49 6.23
CA GLU A 89 16.51 5.62 6.57
C GLU A 89 16.64 6.51 5.34
N LEU A 90 16.28 7.78 5.49
CA LEU A 90 16.45 8.86 4.51
C LEU A 90 17.77 9.60 4.75
#